data_AF-A0A970TPM3-F1
#
_entry.id   AF-A0A970TPM3-F1
#
_cell.length_a   1.000
_cell.length_b   1.000
_cell.length_c   1.000
_cell.angle_alpha   90.00
_cell.angle_beta   90.00
_cell.angle_gamma   90.00
#
_symmetry.space_group_name_H-M   'P 1'
#
loop_
_entity.id
_entity.type
_entity.pdbx_description
1 polymer ?
#
loop_
_entity_poly.entity_id
_entity_poly.type
_entity_poly.pdbx_seq_one_letter_code
_entity_poly.pdbx_strand_id
1 'polypeptide(L)'
;MKKLLFFLVVISFSSLNLLSKQNQEQPIILKPVFIVEDISFAINSMNSIEITGTEVEVFLNCKNSLTAFLQSAQKRNKTVKDTIHCEITLTTAQNIANFLDRAKFSASQAEQFKRFIDALVESTKNYKP
;
A
#
# COMPACT_ATOMS: atom_id res chain seq x y z
N MET A 1 55.87 29.63 1.00
CA MET A 1 54.85 29.21 2.00
C MET A 1 53.38 29.42 1.57
N LYS A 2 53.07 29.75 0.29
CA LYS A 2 51.67 29.91 -0.18
C LYS A 2 51.07 28.67 -0.85
N LYS A 3 51.89 27.68 -1.22
CA LYS A 3 51.43 26.43 -1.86
C LYS A 3 51.03 25.33 -0.87
N LEU A 4 51.44 25.44 0.39
CA LEU A 4 51.09 24.47 1.45
C LEU A 4 49.68 24.69 2.00
N LEU A 5 49.17 25.93 1.90
CA LEU A 5 47.84 26.30 2.41
C LEU A 5 46.70 25.87 1.48
N PHE A 6 46.99 25.63 0.20
CA PHE A 6 46.00 25.20 -0.79
C PHE A 6 45.67 23.70 -0.69
N PHE A 7 46.60 22.88 -0.16
CA PHE A 7 46.40 21.43 -0.04
C PHE A 7 45.50 21.04 1.14
N LEU A 8 45.33 21.94 2.12
CA LEU A 8 44.53 21.69 3.32
C LEU A 8 43.02 21.96 3.12
N VAL A 9 42.66 22.72 2.08
CA VAL A 9 41.26 23.07 1.75
C VAL A 9 40.58 21.98 0.90
N VAL A 10 41.33 21.23 0.10
CA VAL A 10 40.77 20.22 -0.83
C VAL A 10 40.38 18.91 -0.12
N ILE A 11 40.99 18.59 1.03
CA ILE A 11 40.70 17.36 1.77
C ILE A 11 39.38 17.44 2.56
N SER A 12 38.83 18.64 2.77
CA SER A 12 37.61 18.83 3.57
C SER A 12 36.29 18.61 2.80
N PHE A 13 36.32 18.37 1.49
CA PHE A 13 35.10 18.18 0.68
C PHE A 13 34.69 16.72 0.46
N SER A 14 35.49 15.74 0.87
CA SER A 14 35.21 14.31 0.63
C SER A 14 34.25 13.67 1.66
N SER A 15 33.83 14.40 2.69
CA SER A 15 33.08 13.83 3.83
C SER A 15 31.55 13.96 3.73
N LEU A 16 31.02 14.66 2.72
CA LEU A 16 29.60 15.03 2.66
C LEU A 16 28.67 14.00 1.99
N ASN A 17 29.16 12.83 1.58
CA ASN A 17 28.33 11.78 0.98
C ASN A 17 27.93 10.65 1.94
N LEU A 18 28.15 10.81 3.25
CA LEU A 18 27.91 9.75 4.24
C LEU A 18 26.64 9.93 5.09
N LEU A 19 25.64 10.66 4.59
CA LEU A 19 24.34 10.81 5.26
C LEU A 19 23.16 10.42 4.37
N SER A 20 23.30 9.31 3.67
CA SER A 20 22.16 8.58 3.08
C SER A 20 22.25 7.10 3.43
N LYS A 21 22.55 6.78 4.70
CA LYS A 21 22.09 5.50 5.26
C LYS A 21 20.60 5.63 5.46
N GLN A 22 19.87 5.38 4.38
CA GLN A 22 18.46 5.06 4.38
C GLN A 22 18.29 3.93 5.41
N ASN A 23 17.73 4.26 6.57
CA ASN A 23 17.10 3.27 7.45
C ASN A 23 16.07 2.57 6.55
N GLN A 24 16.42 1.40 6.02
CA GLN A 24 15.42 0.49 5.46
C GLN A 24 14.64 -0.06 6.65
N GLU A 25 13.72 0.75 7.17
CA GLU A 25 12.65 0.25 8.02
C GLU A 25 11.96 -0.88 7.25
N GLN A 26 11.90 -2.06 7.87
CA GLN A 26 11.25 -3.21 7.26
C GLN A 26 9.79 -2.84 6.98
N PRO A 27 9.26 -3.20 5.80
CA PRO A 27 7.89 -2.86 5.45
C PRO A 27 6.94 -3.51 6.46
N ILE A 28 6.10 -2.69 7.10
CA ILE A 28 5.06 -3.17 8.01
C ILE A 28 4.05 -3.98 7.19
N ILE A 29 3.89 -5.27 7.51
CA ILE A 29 2.94 -6.16 6.86
C ILE A 29 1.70 -6.30 7.72
N LEU A 30 0.55 -5.94 7.15
CA LEU A 30 -0.77 -6.10 7.71
C LEU A 30 -1.37 -7.44 7.29
N LYS A 31 -2.24 -8.00 8.14
CA LYS A 31 -2.91 -9.29 7.93
C LYS A 31 -4.45 -9.17 7.95
N PRO A 32 -5.07 -8.40 7.04
CA PRO A 32 -6.51 -8.23 7.02
C PRO A 32 -7.24 -9.53 6.66
N VAL A 33 -8.47 -9.65 7.15
CA VAL A 33 -9.41 -10.70 6.80
C VAL A 33 -10.56 -10.08 6.03
N PHE A 34 -10.67 -10.39 4.75
CA PHE A 34 -11.68 -9.82 3.87
C PHE A 34 -12.75 -10.85 3.51
N ILE A 35 -13.98 -10.39 3.27
CA ILE A 35 -14.97 -11.16 2.52
C ILE A 35 -14.63 -11.05 1.02
N VAL A 36 -14.72 -12.15 0.27
CA VAL A 36 -14.31 -12.20 -1.14
C VAL A 36 -15.09 -11.20 -2.02
N GLU A 37 -16.39 -11.01 -1.76
CA GLU A 37 -17.19 -10.01 -2.48
C GLU A 37 -16.68 -8.57 -2.24
N ASP A 38 -16.23 -8.26 -1.03
CA ASP A 38 -15.75 -6.92 -0.67
C ASP A 38 -14.44 -6.58 -1.40
N ILE A 39 -13.59 -7.57 -1.66
CA ILE A 39 -12.37 -7.40 -2.49
C ILE A 39 -12.76 -7.08 -3.94
N SER A 40 -13.76 -7.79 -4.48
CA SER A 40 -14.24 -7.56 -5.85
C SER A 40 -14.87 -6.16 -5.98
N PHE A 41 -15.63 -5.75 -4.96
CA PHE A 41 -16.12 -4.39 -4.82
C PHE A 41 -14.96 -3.38 -4.85
N ALA A 42 -13.93 -3.54 -4.02
CA ALA A 42 -12.80 -2.61 -3.96
C ALA A 42 -12.09 -2.44 -5.32
N ILE A 43 -11.87 -3.53 -6.07
CA ILE A 43 -11.28 -3.45 -7.41
C ILE A 43 -12.16 -2.66 -8.38
N ASN A 44 -13.46 -2.94 -8.39
CA ASN A 44 -14.41 -2.25 -9.28
C ASN A 44 -14.52 -0.77 -8.95
N SER A 45 -14.57 -0.46 -7.65
CA SER A 45 -14.54 0.89 -7.10
C SER A 45 -13.29 1.65 -7.53
N MET A 46 -12.10 1.05 -7.37
CA MET A 46 -10.85 1.64 -7.85
C MET A 46 -10.84 1.84 -9.36
N ASN A 47 -11.39 0.92 -10.16
CA ASN A 47 -11.44 1.08 -11.62
C ASN A 47 -12.37 2.23 -12.07
N SER A 48 -13.22 2.76 -11.19
CA SER A 48 -14.14 3.86 -11.51
C SER A 48 -13.54 5.26 -11.35
N ILE A 49 -12.36 5.36 -10.72
CA ILE A 49 -11.74 6.66 -10.44
C ILE A 49 -10.85 7.11 -11.58
N GLU A 50 -10.74 8.43 -11.74
CA GLU A 50 -9.73 9.05 -12.58
C GLU A 50 -8.41 9.13 -11.81
N ILE A 51 -7.28 8.87 -12.49
CA ILE A 51 -5.93 8.96 -11.93
C ILE A 51 -5.04 9.85 -12.80
N THR A 52 -4.02 10.43 -12.20
CA THR A 52 -2.97 11.16 -12.90
C THR A 52 -1.80 10.24 -13.28
N GLY A 53 -0.96 10.69 -14.23
CA GLY A 53 0.17 9.89 -14.72
C GLY A 53 1.14 9.46 -13.61
N THR A 54 1.31 10.28 -12.57
CA THR A 54 2.18 9.98 -11.41
C THR A 54 1.63 8.90 -10.49
N GLU A 55 0.34 8.57 -10.60
CA GLU A 55 -0.33 7.60 -9.74
C GLU A 55 -0.45 6.21 -10.39
N VAL A 56 -0.16 6.10 -11.69
CA VAL A 56 -0.38 4.87 -12.48
C VAL A 56 0.29 3.65 -11.86
N GLU A 57 1.57 3.76 -11.49
CA GLU A 57 2.31 2.63 -10.92
C GLU A 57 1.74 2.20 -9.56
N VAL A 58 1.47 3.17 -8.68
CA VAL A 58 0.89 2.92 -7.36
C VAL A 58 -0.50 2.29 -7.48
N PHE A 59 -1.31 2.78 -8.41
CA PHE A 59 -2.63 2.24 -8.72
C PHE A 59 -2.54 0.78 -9.20
N LEU A 60 -1.66 0.49 -10.15
CA LEU A 60 -1.46 -0.86 -10.68
C LEU A 60 -1.00 -1.82 -9.58
N ASN A 61 -0.08 -1.40 -8.71
CA ASN A 61 0.37 -2.22 -7.58
C ASN A 61 -0.80 -2.58 -6.64
N CYS A 62 -1.61 -1.58 -6.28
CA CYS A 62 -2.79 -1.78 -5.44
C CYS A 62 -3.80 -2.74 -6.09
N LYS A 63 -4.14 -2.52 -7.37
CA LYS A 63 -5.06 -3.39 -8.13
C LYS A 63 -4.54 -4.82 -8.25
N ASN A 64 -3.25 -5.00 -8.53
CA ASN A 64 -2.64 -6.31 -8.65
C ASN A 64 -2.64 -7.05 -7.32
N SER A 65 -2.40 -6.36 -6.21
CA SER A 65 -2.48 -6.94 -4.86
C SER A 65 -3.89 -7.49 -4.56
N LEU A 66 -4.94 -6.70 -4.81
CA LEU A 66 -6.33 -7.14 -4.63
C LEU A 66 -6.70 -8.28 -5.58
N THR A 67 -6.25 -8.22 -6.83
CA THR A 67 -6.48 -9.27 -7.83
C THR A 67 -5.83 -10.59 -7.40
N ALA A 68 -4.61 -10.55 -6.84
CA ALA A 68 -3.93 -11.72 -6.32
C ALA A 68 -4.72 -12.38 -5.17
N PHE A 69 -5.38 -11.58 -4.32
CA PHE A 69 -6.25 -12.10 -3.28
C PHE A 69 -7.46 -12.85 -3.85
N LEU A 70 -8.13 -12.30 -4.87
CA LEU A 70 -9.24 -13.00 -5.54
C LEU A 70 -8.78 -14.30 -6.19
N GLN A 71 -7.65 -14.29 -6.89
CA GLN A 71 -7.09 -15.50 -7.48
C GLN A 71 -6.75 -16.54 -6.41
N SER A 72 -6.25 -16.10 -5.26
CA SER A 72 -5.96 -16.97 -4.12
C SER A 72 -7.22 -17.53 -3.46
N ALA A 73 -8.31 -16.78 -3.44
CA ALA A 73 -9.63 -17.25 -3.00
C ALA A 73 -10.19 -18.32 -3.94
N GLN A 74 -10.12 -18.07 -5.26
CA GLN A 74 -10.53 -19.02 -6.30
C GLN A 74 -9.74 -20.33 -6.23
N LYS A 75 -8.41 -20.26 -6.11
CA LYS A 75 -7.55 -21.45 -5.93
C LYS A 75 -7.91 -22.27 -4.69
N ARG A 76 -8.53 -21.64 -3.68
CA ARG A 76 -8.99 -22.28 -2.44
C ARG A 76 -10.49 -22.62 -2.46
N ASN A 77 -11.12 -22.56 -3.63
CA ASN A 77 -12.55 -22.81 -3.83
C ASN A 77 -13.47 -21.99 -2.90
N LYS A 78 -13.04 -20.77 -2.57
CA LYS A 78 -13.84 -19.83 -1.77
C LYS A 78 -14.94 -19.21 -2.62
N THR A 79 -16.12 -19.09 -2.05
CA THR A 79 -17.27 -18.39 -2.63
C THR A 79 -17.23 -16.90 -2.28
N VAL A 80 -18.12 -16.11 -2.89
CA VAL A 80 -18.21 -14.67 -2.68
C VAL A 80 -18.49 -14.26 -1.23
N LYS A 81 -19.15 -15.13 -0.46
CA LYS A 81 -19.50 -14.87 0.95
C LYS A 81 -18.42 -15.34 1.93
N ASP A 82 -17.44 -16.10 1.46
CA ASP A 82 -16.38 -16.61 2.33
C ASP A 82 -15.34 -15.53 2.65
N THR A 83 -14.57 -15.77 3.71
CA THR A 83 -13.46 -14.93 4.09
C THR A 83 -12.11 -15.48 3.62
N ILE A 84 -11.14 -14.58 3.47
CA ILE A 84 -9.75 -14.86 3.13
C ILE A 84 -8.80 -14.02 3.99
N HIS A 85 -7.73 -14.66 4.46
CA HIS A 85 -6.62 -13.99 5.12
C HIS A 85 -5.62 -13.54 4.05
N CYS A 86 -5.28 -12.27 4.09
CA CYS A 86 -4.39 -11.63 3.13
C CYS A 86 -3.16 -11.05 3.84
N GLU A 87 -2.08 -10.88 3.10
CA GLU A 87 -0.91 -10.13 3.55
C GLU A 87 -0.70 -8.95 2.62
N ILE A 88 -0.59 -7.75 3.20
CA ILE A 88 -0.46 -6.51 2.44
C ILE A 88 0.45 -5.55 3.21
N THR A 89 1.28 -4.77 2.52
CA THR A 89 2.08 -3.75 3.19
C THR A 89 1.17 -2.61 3.67
N LEU A 90 1.54 -1.96 4.78
CA LEU A 90 0.83 -0.79 5.29
C LEU A 90 0.69 0.30 4.21
N THR A 91 1.74 0.54 3.43
CA THR A 91 1.73 1.52 2.33
C THR A 91 0.71 1.16 1.26
N THR A 92 0.64 -0.10 0.81
CA THR A 92 -0.34 -0.51 -0.20
C THR A 92 -1.76 -0.42 0.37
N ALA A 93 -1.97 -0.79 1.63
CA ALA A 93 -3.27 -0.65 2.30
C ALA A 93 -3.74 0.81 2.37
N GLN A 94 -2.85 1.74 2.75
CA GLN A 94 -3.14 3.18 2.78
C GLN A 94 -3.48 3.71 1.38
N ASN A 95 -2.72 3.30 0.37
CA ASN A 95 -2.97 3.72 -1.01
C ASN A 95 -4.33 3.19 -1.53
N ILE A 96 -4.69 1.95 -1.21
CA ILE A 96 -6.03 1.42 -1.54
C ILE A 96 -7.11 2.25 -0.87
N ALA A 97 -6.98 2.55 0.43
CA ALA A 97 -7.95 3.37 1.15
C ALA A 97 -8.10 4.76 0.50
N ASN A 98 -6.98 5.40 0.15
CA ASN A 98 -6.97 6.71 -0.52
C ASN A 98 -7.64 6.68 -1.91
N PHE A 99 -7.44 5.60 -2.69
CA PHE A 99 -8.12 5.45 -3.97
C PHE A 99 -9.61 5.18 -3.80
N LEU A 100 -10.01 4.40 -2.79
CA LEU A 100 -11.41 4.12 -2.50
C LEU A 100 -12.16 5.36 -1.98
N ASP A 101 -11.49 6.24 -1.24
CA ASP A 101 -12.09 7.49 -0.74
C ASP A 101 -12.54 8.44 -1.88
N ARG A 102 -11.91 8.31 -3.07
CA ARG A 102 -12.27 9.08 -4.28
C ARG A 102 -13.38 8.45 -5.10
N ALA A 103 -13.70 7.19 -4.87
CA ALA A 103 -14.71 6.48 -5.63
C ALA A 103 -16.12 6.85 -5.15
N LYS A 104 -17.09 6.75 -6.05
CA LYS A 104 -18.51 7.03 -5.77
C LYS A 104 -19.26 5.72 -5.63
N PHE A 105 -20.08 5.61 -4.60
CA PHE A 105 -20.84 4.39 -4.29
C PHE A 105 -22.33 4.69 -4.14
N SER A 106 -23.17 3.72 -4.47
CA SER A 106 -24.58 3.77 -4.09
C SER A 106 -24.73 3.48 -2.59
N ALA A 107 -25.85 3.91 -2.00
CA ALA A 107 -26.15 3.60 -0.60
C ALA A 107 -26.17 2.08 -0.33
N SER A 108 -26.57 1.26 -1.31
CA SER A 108 -26.56 -0.20 -1.21
C SER A 108 -25.16 -0.81 -1.09
N GLN A 109 -24.11 -0.06 -1.41
CA GLN A 109 -22.72 -0.49 -1.32
C GLN A 109 -22.02 0.02 -0.05
N ALA A 110 -22.70 0.84 0.77
CA ALA A 110 -22.11 1.46 1.96
C ALA A 110 -21.55 0.42 2.94
N GLU A 111 -22.26 -0.69 3.12
CA GLU A 111 -21.81 -1.79 3.99
C GLU A 111 -20.56 -2.48 3.45
N GLN A 112 -20.47 -2.73 2.14
CA GLN A 112 -19.28 -3.35 1.51
C GLN A 112 -18.05 -2.46 1.68
N PHE A 113 -18.20 -1.16 1.43
CA PHE A 113 -17.13 -0.18 1.67
C PHE A 113 -16.69 -0.21 3.14
N LYS A 114 -17.64 -0.11 4.07
CA LYS A 114 -17.33 -0.07 5.50
C LYS A 114 -16.61 -1.34 5.96
N ARG A 115 -17.11 -2.53 5.59
CA ARG A 115 -16.47 -3.80 5.96
C ARG A 115 -15.05 -3.92 5.43
N PHE A 116 -14.83 -3.48 4.19
CA PHE A 116 -13.50 -3.51 3.59
C PHE A 116 -12.51 -2.60 4.35
N ILE A 117 -12.91 -1.35 4.63
CA ILE A 117 -12.07 -0.41 5.38
C ILE A 117 -11.87 -0.86 6.84
N ASP A 118 -12.92 -1.34 7.50
CA ASP A 118 -12.83 -1.87 8.86
C ASP A 118 -11.83 -3.04 8.94
N ALA A 119 -11.81 -3.94 7.95
CA ALA A 119 -10.85 -5.05 7.90
C ALA A 119 -9.40 -4.56 7.78
N LEU A 120 -9.15 -3.51 7.00
CA LEU A 120 -7.84 -2.86 6.93
C LEU A 120 -7.47 -2.24 8.28
N VAL A 121 -8.37 -1.47 8.89
CA VAL A 121 -8.12 -0.80 10.18
C VAL A 121 -7.89 -1.82 11.29
N GLU A 122 -8.69 -2.87 11.37
CA GLU A 122 -8.55 -3.93 12.36
C GLU A 122 -7.20 -4.66 12.24
N SER A 123 -6.70 -4.82 11.02
CA SER A 123 -5.39 -5.42 10.79
C SER A 123 -4.22 -4.57 11.35
N THR A 124 -4.43 -3.27 11.58
CA THR A 124 -3.44 -2.40 12.23
C THR A 124 -3.42 -2.54 13.75
N LYS A 125 -4.54 -2.94 14.38
CA LYS A 125 -4.60 -3.15 15.84
C LYS A 125 -3.82 -4.38 16.29
N ASN A 126 -3.71 -5.36 15.41
CA ASN A 126 -2.94 -6.58 15.64
C ASN A 126 -1.43 -6.39 15.39
N TYR A 127 -1.01 -5.21 14.93
CA TYR A 127 0.39 -4.83 14.86
C TYR A 127 0.85 -4.28 16.22
N LYS A 128 1.77 -5.00 16.87
CA LYS A 128 2.56 -4.47 17.99
C LYS A 128 3.93 -4.07 17.42
N PRO A 129 4.41 -2.84 17.66
CA PRO A 129 5.75 -2.42 17.27
C PRO A 129 6.84 -3.25 17.96
#